data_AF-A0A840PI58-F1
#
_entry.id   AF-A0A840PI58-F1
#
_cell.length_a   1.000
_cell.length_b   1.000
_cell.length_c   1.000
_cell.angle_alpha   90.00
_cell.angle_beta   90.00
_cell.angle_gamma   90.00
#
_symmetry.space_group_name_H-M   'P 1'
#
loop_
_entity.id
_entity.type
_entity.pdbx_description
1 polymer ?
#
loop_
_entity_poly.entity_id
_entity_poly.type
_entity_poly.pdbx_seq_one_letter_code
_entity_poly.pdbx_strand_id
1 'polypeptide(L)'
;MWLRTAVGTRVQIKSIKKWTAYQRVHNFTVRDTHTYYVLAGKTPVLVHNATPCDEELARVWTSPNKTLSDSFNEHYKKRGSPLGKTEAEYQDDAKAWLDSNPARARMNSKRVD
;
A
#
# COMPACT_ATOMS: atom_id res chain seq x y z
N MET A 1 -1.53 -1.46 -18.44
CA MET A 1 -1.03 -2.26 -17.29
C MET A 1 -1.42 -3.72 -17.51
N TRP A 2 -0.58 -4.67 -17.10
CA TRP A 2 -0.74 -6.11 -17.38
C TRP A 2 -0.74 -6.90 -16.07
N LEU A 3 -1.52 -7.98 -16.00
CA LEU A 3 -1.48 -8.97 -14.93
C LEU A 3 -0.92 -10.29 -15.47
N ARG A 4 -0.29 -11.09 -14.60
CA ARG A 4 0.09 -12.47 -14.92
C ARG A 4 -0.97 -13.43 -14.38
N THR A 5 -1.28 -14.47 -15.15
CA THR A 5 -2.14 -15.58 -14.71
C THR A 5 -1.31 -16.61 -13.95
N ALA A 6 -1.98 -17.54 -13.26
CA ALA A 6 -1.31 -18.63 -12.54
C ALA A 6 -0.44 -19.53 -13.45
N VAL A 7 -0.70 -19.55 -14.76
CA VAL A 7 0.07 -20.31 -15.76
C VAL A 7 1.10 -19.46 -16.50
N GLY A 8 1.39 -18.25 -16.00
CA GLY A 8 2.45 -17.38 -16.52
C GLY A 8 2.09 -16.54 -17.74
N THR A 9 0.87 -16.66 -18.28
CA THR A 9 0.41 -15.82 -19.40
C THR A 9 0.04 -14.41 -18.93
N ARG A 10 0.06 -13.42 -19.83
CA ARG A 10 -0.27 -12.03 -19.51
C ARG A 10 -1.68 -11.67 -19.97
N VAL A 11 -2.41 -10.94 -19.14
CA VAL A 11 -3.73 -10.37 -19.46
C VAL A 11 -3.71 -8.85 -19.28
N GLN A 12 -4.36 -8.12 -20.17
CA GLN A 12 -4.34 -6.65 -20.16
C GLN A 12 -5.45 -6.09 -19.28
N ILE A 13 -5.13 -5.10 -18.45
CA ILE A 13 -6.14 -4.31 -17.76
C ILE A 13 -6.74 -3.32 -18.76
N LYS A 14 -8.04 -3.46 -19.04
CA LYS A 14 -8.76 -2.65 -20.03
C LYS A 14 -8.99 -1.20 -19.57
N SER A 15 -9.35 -1.00 -18.31
CA SER A 15 -9.65 0.32 -17.75
C SER A 15 -9.57 0.33 -16.23
N ILE A 16 -9.27 1.49 -15.65
CA ILE A 16 -9.29 1.73 -14.21
C ILE A 16 -10.14 2.97 -13.95
N LYS A 17 -11.03 2.92 -12.95
CA LYS A 17 -11.81 4.08 -12.50
C LYS A 17 -11.45 4.41 -11.05
N LYS A 18 -11.00 5.63 -10.81
CA LYS A 18 -10.83 6.18 -9.46
C LYS A 18 -12.16 6.76 -8.99
N TRP A 19 -12.51 6.51 -7.73
CA TRP A 19 -13.71 7.05 -7.10
C TRP A 19 -13.50 7.15 -5.59
N THR A 20 -14.38 7.89 -4.92
CA THR A 20 -14.28 8.16 -3.48
C THR A 20 -15.62 7.87 -2.83
N ALA A 21 -15.60 7.17 -1.69
CA ALA A 21 -16.75 6.96 -0.84
C ALA A 21 -16.33 6.67 0.60
N TYR A 22 -17.26 6.90 1.53
CA TYR A 22 -17.13 6.47 2.92
C TYR A 22 -17.63 5.04 3.06
N GLN A 23 -16.71 4.09 3.04
CA GLN A 23 -17.01 2.68 3.22
C GLN A 23 -16.01 2.04 4.17
N ARG A 24 -16.49 1.08 4.96
CA ARG A 24 -15.59 0.23 5.74
C ARG A 24 -14.91 -0.74 4.78
N VAL A 25 -13.59 -0.67 4.71
CA VAL A 25 -12.75 -1.61 3.98
C VAL A 25 -12.06 -2.56 4.96
N HIS A 26 -11.79 -3.77 4.52
CA HIS A 26 -11.13 -4.80 5.32
C HIS A 26 -9.81 -5.18 4.64
N ASN A 27 -8.81 -5.47 5.47
CA ASN A 27 -7.53 -6.04 5.03
C ASN A 27 -7.19 -7.25 5.90
N PHE A 28 -6.42 -8.18 5.35
CA PHE A 28 -6.02 -9.39 6.05
C PHE A 28 -4.52 -9.45 6.28
N THR A 29 -4.16 -9.76 7.52
CA THR A 29 -2.82 -10.21 7.88
C THR A 29 -2.79 -11.74 7.77
N VAL A 30 -2.35 -12.24 6.62
CA VAL A 30 -2.01 -13.67 6.43
C VAL A 30 -0.52 -13.87 6.71
N ARG A 31 -0.10 -15.05 7.14
CA ARG A 31 1.33 -15.34 7.41
C ARG A 31 2.12 -15.51 6.10
N ASP A 32 3.44 -15.35 6.17
CA ASP A 32 4.42 -15.72 5.14
C ASP A 32 4.41 -14.85 3.86
N THR A 33 3.66 -15.23 2.82
CA THR A 33 3.69 -14.56 1.50
C THR A 33 2.74 -13.38 1.40
N HIS A 34 1.95 -13.11 2.44
CA HIS A 34 1.01 -11.99 2.51
C HIS A 34 0.10 -11.88 1.29
N THR A 35 -0.29 -13.02 0.74
CA THR A 35 -1.06 -13.13 -0.49
C THR A 35 -2.35 -13.87 -0.20
N TYR A 36 -3.49 -13.33 -0.64
CA TYR A 36 -4.80 -13.93 -0.43
C TYR A 36 -5.74 -13.72 -1.62
N TYR A 37 -6.78 -14.54 -1.74
CA TYR A 37 -7.81 -14.37 -2.76
C TYR A 37 -8.95 -13.49 -2.24
N VAL A 38 -9.44 -12.58 -3.09
CA VAL A 38 -10.70 -11.86 -2.90
C VAL A 38 -11.65 -12.13 -4.05
N LEU A 39 -12.95 -12.02 -3.82
CA LEU A 39 -13.95 -12.13 -4.88
C LEU A 39 -14.28 -10.77 -5.48
N ALA A 40 -14.01 -10.61 -6.77
CA ALA A 40 -14.56 -9.52 -7.59
C ALA A 40 -15.85 -10.04 -8.26
N GLY A 41 -16.99 -9.84 -7.59
CA GLY A 41 -18.23 -10.51 -7.98
C GLY A 41 -18.10 -12.03 -7.79
N LYS A 42 -18.09 -12.80 -8.88
CA LYS A 42 -17.89 -14.27 -8.85
C LYS A 42 -16.46 -14.70 -9.20
N THR A 43 -15.57 -13.75 -9.51
CA THR A 43 -14.23 -14.05 -10.00
C THR A 43 -13.21 -13.91 -8.87
N PRO A 44 -12.47 -14.98 -8.51
CA PRO A 44 -11.38 -14.86 -7.55
C PRO A 44 -10.19 -14.11 -8.16
N VAL A 45 -9.64 -13.16 -7.42
CA VAL A 45 -8.47 -12.37 -7.79
C VAL A 45 -7.42 -12.51 -6.70
N LEU A 46 -6.16 -12.74 -7.10
CA LEU A 46 -5.02 -12.82 -6.18
C LEU A 46 -4.59 -11.41 -5.77
N VAL A 47 -4.52 -11.15 -4.46
CA VAL A 47 -4.11 -9.87 -3.87
C VAL A 47 -2.81 -10.08 -3.10
N HIS A 48 -1.81 -9.26 -3.39
CA HIS A 48 -0.57 -9.16 -2.61
C HIS A 48 -0.68 -7.98 -1.63
N ASN A 49 -0.61 -8.27 -0.34
CA ASN A 49 -0.66 -7.32 0.76
C ASN A 49 0.68 -7.29 1.50
N ALA A 50 1.77 -7.11 0.76
CA ALA A 50 3.13 -7.05 1.29
C ALA A 50 3.72 -5.65 1.10
N THR A 51 4.44 -5.17 2.12
CA THR A 51 5.25 -3.96 2.07
C THR A 51 6.66 -4.25 2.63
N PRO A 52 7.75 -3.85 1.94
CA PRO A 52 7.74 -3.41 0.55
C PRO A 52 7.30 -4.58 -0.36
N CYS A 53 6.68 -4.25 -1.49
CA CYS A 53 6.59 -5.22 -2.58
C CYS A 53 8.02 -5.61 -2.99
N ASP A 54 8.22 -6.77 -3.64
CA ASP A 54 9.53 -7.05 -4.24
C ASP A 54 9.96 -5.90 -5.17
N GLU A 55 11.26 -5.76 -5.46
CA GLU A 55 11.77 -4.64 -6.27
C GLU A 55 11.12 -4.53 -7.66
N GLU A 56 10.62 -5.64 -8.23
CA GLU A 56 9.91 -5.67 -9.52
C GLU A 56 8.48 -5.10 -9.39
N LEU A 57 7.77 -5.47 -8.32
CA LEU A 57 6.43 -5.01 -7.99
C LEU A 57 6.42 -3.58 -7.40
N ALA A 58 7.49 -3.19 -6.71
CA ALA A 58 7.68 -1.85 -6.20
C ALA A 58 7.71 -0.84 -7.36
N ARG A 59 8.36 -1.16 -8.49
CA ARG A 59 8.40 -0.32 -9.70
C ARG A 59 7.03 -0.09 -10.36
N VAL A 60 6.03 -0.92 -10.05
CA VAL A 60 4.64 -0.76 -10.55
C VAL A 60 3.82 0.14 -9.63
N TRP A 61 4.10 0.13 -8.32
CA TRP A 61 3.33 0.84 -7.30
C TRP A 61 3.94 2.18 -6.87
N THR A 62 5.26 2.27 -6.84
CA THR A 62 5.95 3.55 -6.82
C THR A 62 6.11 4.02 -8.27
N SER A 63 6.07 5.33 -8.51
CA SER A 63 6.47 5.83 -9.81
C SER A 63 7.86 5.25 -10.12
N PRO A 64 8.15 4.79 -11.35
CA PRO A 64 9.46 4.21 -11.69
C PRO A 64 10.64 5.16 -11.42
N ASN A 65 10.36 6.45 -11.18
CA ASN A 65 11.32 7.50 -10.85
C ASN A 65 11.25 7.96 -9.37
N LYS A 66 10.61 7.21 -8.47
CA LYS A 66 10.49 7.58 -7.05
C LYS A 66 10.76 6.40 -6.14
N THR A 67 11.69 6.59 -5.22
CA THR A 67 11.92 5.71 -4.07
C THR A 67 10.81 5.88 -3.03
N LEU A 68 10.79 4.99 -2.02
CA LEU A 68 9.94 5.17 -0.84
C LEU A 68 10.27 6.50 -0.13
N SER A 69 11.54 6.87 -0.06
CA SER A 69 12.01 8.14 0.50
C SER A 69 11.50 9.34 -0.30
N ASP A 70 11.48 9.27 -1.63
CA ASP A 70 10.92 10.35 -2.47
C ASP A 70 9.41 10.51 -2.24
N SER A 71 8.69 9.38 -2.13
CA SER A 71 7.26 9.37 -1.86
C SER A 71 6.94 9.93 -0.47
N PHE A 72 7.76 9.58 0.52
CA PHE A 72 7.69 10.15 1.87
C PHE A 72 7.97 11.66 1.85
N ASN A 73 9.04 12.10 1.19
CA ASN A 73 9.44 13.50 1.08
C ASN A 73 8.37 14.36 0.41
N GLU A 74 7.73 13.85 -0.64
CA GLU A 74 6.61 14.56 -1.26
C GLU A 74 5.40 14.66 -0.33
N HIS A 75 5.09 13.60 0.41
CA HIS A 75 4.00 13.63 1.38
C HIS A 75 4.29 14.61 2.52
N TYR A 76 5.51 14.59 3.06
CA TYR A 76 5.98 15.55 4.05
C TYR A 76 5.89 16.99 3.52
N LYS A 77 6.39 17.29 2.32
CA LYS A 77 6.28 18.63 1.72
C LYS A 77 4.83 19.08 1.56
N LYS A 78 3.91 18.17 1.22
CA LYS A 78 2.50 18.48 1.00
C LYS A 78 1.69 18.60 2.30
N ARG A 79 2.06 17.86 3.35
CA ARG A 79 1.23 17.66 4.55
C ARG A 79 1.93 18.02 5.85
N GLY A 80 3.21 17.69 6.00
CA GLY A 80 4.00 17.96 7.21
C GLY A 80 4.56 19.38 7.26
N SER A 81 5.26 19.80 6.19
CA SER A 81 5.87 21.15 6.12
C SER A 81 4.85 22.29 6.31
N PRO A 82 3.63 22.25 5.74
CA PRO A 82 2.61 23.26 6.02
C PRO A 82 2.11 23.32 7.46
N LEU A 83 2.37 22.28 8.27
CA LEU A 83 2.06 22.24 9.70
C LEU A 83 3.22 22.79 10.56
N GLY A 84 4.30 23.27 9.94
CA GLY A 84 5.50 23.75 10.65
C GLY A 84 6.35 22.64 11.30
N LYS A 85 6.06 21.38 10.97
CA LYS A 85 6.78 20.21 11.48
C LYS A 85 8.08 20.00 10.71
N THR A 86 9.13 19.60 11.40
CA THR A 86 10.32 19.01 10.77
C THR A 86 10.03 17.62 10.22
N GLU A 87 10.91 17.12 9.36
CA GLU A 87 10.77 15.79 8.78
C GLU A 87 10.77 14.70 9.85
N ALA A 88 11.69 14.79 10.83
CA ALA A 88 11.81 13.86 11.93
C ALA A 88 10.55 13.86 12.81
N GLU A 89 10.05 15.03 13.21
CA GLU A 89 8.81 15.13 13.97
C GLU A 89 7.61 14.56 13.20
N TYR A 90 7.58 14.74 11.88
CA TYR A 90 6.51 14.19 11.05
C TYR A 90 6.57 12.66 10.94
N GLN A 91 7.77 12.07 10.95
CA GLN A 91 7.98 10.62 11.04
C GLN A 91 7.60 10.08 12.42
N ASP A 92 8.02 10.76 13.48
CA ASP A 92 7.73 10.38 14.85
C ASP A 92 6.23 10.47 15.15
N ASP A 93 5.54 11.50 14.65
CA ASP A 93 4.08 11.63 14.77
C ASP A 93 3.36 10.48 14.05
N ALA A 94 3.83 10.09 12.86
CA ALA A 94 3.29 8.96 12.13
C ALA A 94 3.51 7.63 12.89
N LYS A 95 4.69 7.47 13.49
CA LYS A 95 5.02 6.31 14.33
C LYS A 95 4.20 6.28 15.62
N ALA A 96 4.08 7.40 16.32
CA ALA A 96 3.27 7.52 17.53
C ALA A 96 1.79 7.28 17.26
N TRP A 97 1.28 7.74 16.12
CA TRP A 97 -0.09 7.43 15.68
C TRP A 97 -0.28 5.92 15.43
N LEU A 98 0.68 5.25 14.78
CA LEU A 98 0.65 3.80 14.59
C LEU A 98 0.67 3.05 15.93
N ASP A 99 1.55 3.44 16.84
CA ASP A 99 1.74 2.81 18.15
C ASP A 99 0.50 3.00 19.05
N SER A 100 -0.14 4.17 19.00
CA SER A 100 -1.38 4.47 19.74
C SER A 100 -2.66 3.93 19.09
N ASN A 101 -2.59 3.44 17.85
CA ASN A 101 -3.71 2.83 17.16
C ASN A 101 -3.41 1.39 16.71
N PRO A 102 -3.13 0.44 17.63
CA PRO A 102 -2.67 -0.90 17.29
C PRO A 102 -3.68 -1.71 16.45
N ALA A 103 -4.98 -1.44 16.60
CA ALA A 103 -6.01 -2.04 15.76
C ALA A 103 -5.99 -1.51 14.31
N ARG A 104 -5.56 -0.26 14.08
CA ARG A 104 -5.42 0.35 12.74
C ARG A 104 -4.05 0.14 12.13
N ALA A 105 -3.00 0.03 12.96
CA ALA A 105 -1.69 -0.44 12.53
C ALA A 105 -1.83 -1.82 11.86
N ARG A 106 -2.64 -2.72 12.42
CA ARG A 106 -2.96 -4.02 11.80
C ARG A 106 -3.76 -3.96 10.49
N MET A 107 -4.36 -2.82 10.14
CA MET A 107 -5.12 -2.67 8.89
C MET A 107 -4.24 -2.25 7.70
N ASN A 108 -3.13 -1.52 7.93
CA ASN A 108 -2.30 -0.94 6.86
C ASN A 108 -0.78 -1.04 7.06
N SER A 109 -0.29 -1.59 8.16
CA SER A 109 1.13 -1.80 8.37
C SER A 109 1.36 -3.18 8.98
N LYS A 110 2.05 -4.05 8.25
CA LYS A 110 2.79 -5.12 8.92
C LYS A 110 3.64 -4.50 10.04
N ARG A 111 3.62 -5.10 11.23
CA ARG A 111 4.79 -5.05 12.10
C ARG A 111 5.92 -5.67 11.29
N VAL A 112 6.93 -4.87 11.00
CA VAL A 112 8.25 -5.36 10.62
C VAL A 112 8.90 -5.72 11.95
N ASP A 113 9.03 -7.01 12.21
CA ASP A 113 9.94 -7.58 13.17
C ASP A 113 11.40 -7.49 12.69
#